data_AF-A0A3P8BJA9-F1
#
_entry.id   AF-A0A3P8BJA9-F1
#
_cell.length_a   1.000
_cell.length_b   1.000
_cell.length_c   1.000
_cell.angle_alpha   90.00
_cell.angle_beta   90.00
_cell.angle_gamma   90.00
#
_symmetry.space_group_name_H-M   'P 1'
#
loop_
_entity.id
_entity.type
_entity.pdbx_description
1 polymer ?
#
loop_
_entity_poly.entity_id
_entity_poly.type
_entity_poly.pdbx_seq_one_letter_code
_entity_poly.pdbx_strand_id
1 'polypeptide(L)'
;MYHFNILDNPDYLPISLPNRPTLAPCSLSNGSATSTGSLPHGAFVCPPNYICKGYWEGPNYGITSFDNIGYAMLTVFQCITMEGWTEIMYSTNDAFGDRFNYLYFVPLIILGSFFMLNLVLGVLSGEFAKERERVEKRRAFLKLRRQQQTEKEFSGYMDWIQKAEEVILAEDTTTADERMRIISARRRAAKQRLKQTGKDASFNDSNFEDSVLFAESKSHSSYGDLLKRRKERCQGCWRREKRIR
;
A
#
# COMPACT_ATOMS: atom_id res chain seq x y z
N MET A 1 53.64 -42.69 5.90
CA MET A 1 52.19 -42.73 6.16
C MET A 1 52.00 -42.48 7.64
N TYR A 2 52.01 -41.21 8.06
CA TYR A 2 51.89 -40.82 9.46
C TYR A 2 50.40 -40.77 9.81
N HIS A 3 49.95 -41.74 10.58
CA HIS A 3 48.66 -41.69 11.25
C HIS A 3 48.77 -40.65 12.38
N PHE A 4 48.31 -39.43 12.12
CA PHE A 4 48.13 -38.42 13.16
C PHE A 4 46.91 -38.83 14.00
N ASN A 5 47.16 -39.37 15.18
CA ASN A 5 46.13 -39.63 16.18
C ASN A 5 45.59 -38.28 16.67
N ILE A 6 44.33 -37.98 16.33
CA ILE A 6 43.58 -36.77 16.74
C ILE A 6 43.13 -36.85 18.22
N LEU A 7 43.85 -37.58 19.08
CA LEU A 7 43.47 -37.79 20.47
C LEU A 7 44.38 -37.07 21.49
N ASP A 8 45.50 -36.48 21.05
CA ASP A 8 46.46 -35.79 21.91
C ASP A 8 46.62 -34.29 21.58
N ASN A 9 45.55 -33.60 21.17
CA ASN A 9 45.57 -32.15 21.06
C ASN A 9 44.68 -31.51 22.15
N PRO A 10 45.26 -30.76 23.11
CA PRO A 10 44.53 -30.16 24.24
C PRO A 10 43.48 -29.11 23.84
N ASP A 11 43.46 -28.67 22.57
CA ASP A 11 42.53 -27.65 22.06
C ASP A 11 41.24 -28.20 21.45
N TYR A 12 41.09 -29.53 21.27
CA TYR A 12 39.89 -30.11 20.69
C TYR A 12 39.04 -30.82 21.74
N LEU A 13 37.84 -30.28 21.98
CA LEU A 13 36.79 -30.91 22.77
C LEU A 13 36.41 -32.30 22.22
N PRO A 14 36.08 -33.28 23.07
CA PRO A 14 35.81 -34.65 22.63
C PRO A 14 34.54 -34.71 21.77
N ILE A 15 34.55 -35.66 20.82
CA ILE A 15 33.49 -35.92 19.82
C ILE A 15 32.12 -36.23 20.46
N SER A 16 32.08 -36.47 21.78
CA SER A 16 30.88 -36.70 22.58
C SER A 16 30.16 -35.42 23.04
N LEU A 17 30.72 -34.22 22.85
CA LEU A 17 29.91 -33.01 22.95
C LEU A 17 29.09 -32.87 21.66
N PRO A 18 27.76 -32.65 21.76
CA PRO A 18 26.97 -32.31 20.59
C PRO A 18 27.62 -31.07 19.97
N ASN A 19 28.06 -31.23 18.73
CA ASN A 19 28.85 -30.27 17.98
C ASN A 19 27.99 -29.01 17.73
N ARG A 20 27.81 -28.16 18.75
CA ARG A 20 27.26 -26.81 18.59
C ARG A 20 28.46 -25.86 18.49
N PRO A 21 28.71 -25.26 17.31
CA PRO A 21 29.81 -24.32 17.12
C PRO A 21 29.72 -23.04 17.98
N THR A 22 28.70 -22.94 18.83
CA THR A 22 28.37 -21.82 19.71
C THR A 22 28.48 -22.14 21.21
N LEU A 23 28.97 -23.32 21.60
CA LEU A 23 29.13 -23.69 23.01
C LEU A 23 30.23 -22.86 23.70
N ALA A 24 29.98 -22.49 24.96
CA ALA A 24 30.98 -21.87 25.82
C ALA A 24 32.23 -22.78 25.90
N PRO A 25 33.44 -22.26 25.64
CA PRO A 25 34.62 -23.10 25.53
C PRO A 25 34.98 -23.69 26.90
N CYS A 26 34.89 -25.02 27.01
CA CYS A 26 35.45 -25.76 28.14
C CYS A 26 36.91 -26.13 27.82
N SER A 27 37.80 -26.06 28.81
CA SER A 27 39.20 -26.46 28.72
C SER A 27 39.50 -27.61 29.69
N LEU A 28 40.50 -28.45 29.36
CA LEU A 28 40.86 -29.60 30.20
C LEU A 28 41.43 -29.14 31.54
N SER A 29 40.91 -29.69 32.64
CA SER A 29 41.45 -29.48 33.98
C SER A 29 42.38 -30.63 34.37
N ASN A 30 43.63 -30.32 34.74
CA ASN A 30 44.63 -31.29 35.24
C ASN A 30 44.36 -31.81 36.67
N GLY A 31 43.20 -31.52 37.24
CA GLY A 31 42.70 -32.08 38.50
C GLY A 31 41.22 -32.44 38.38
N SER A 32 40.73 -33.31 39.29
CA SER A 32 39.32 -33.72 39.37
C SER A 32 38.43 -32.52 39.76
N ALA A 33 38.18 -31.65 38.79
CA ALA A 33 37.27 -30.53 38.94
C ALA A 33 35.85 -31.08 38.86
N THR A 34 35.27 -31.40 40.01
CA THR A 34 33.82 -31.55 40.15
C THR A 34 33.26 -30.14 40.25
N SER A 35 32.54 -29.68 39.24
CA SER A 35 31.87 -28.37 39.24
C SER A 35 30.77 -28.34 40.30
N THR A 36 31.12 -28.03 41.56
CA THR A 36 30.21 -27.91 42.70
C THR A 36 29.64 -26.50 42.86
N GLY A 37 29.40 -25.81 41.73
CA GLY A 37 28.65 -24.57 41.70
C GLY A 37 27.19 -24.87 41.43
N SER A 38 26.27 -24.33 42.24
CA SER A 38 24.84 -24.39 41.97
C SER A 38 24.51 -23.47 40.78
N LEU A 39 24.74 -23.93 39.55
CA LEU A 39 24.32 -23.19 38.36
C LEU A 39 22.78 -23.14 38.26
N PRO A 40 22.22 -22.08 37.66
CA PRO A 40 20.80 -22.03 37.35
C PRO A 40 20.38 -23.22 36.48
N HIS A 41 19.16 -23.70 36.70
CA HIS A 41 18.62 -24.83 35.93
C HIS A 41 18.57 -24.47 34.44
N GLY A 42 18.91 -25.43 33.59
CA GLY A 42 18.97 -25.24 32.14
C GLY A 42 20.23 -24.56 31.61
N ALA A 43 21.13 -24.06 32.46
CA ALA A 43 22.43 -23.54 32.02
C ALA A 43 23.41 -24.67 31.67
N PHE A 44 24.32 -24.39 30.75
CA PHE A 44 25.31 -25.37 30.29
C PHE A 44 26.37 -25.61 31.35
N VAL A 45 26.64 -26.89 31.64
CA VAL A 45 27.68 -27.33 32.57
C VAL A 45 28.69 -28.14 31.79
N CYS A 46 29.97 -27.77 31.91
CA CYS A 46 31.06 -28.53 31.29
C CYS A 46 31.09 -29.99 31.80
N PRO A 47 31.47 -30.95 30.95
CA PRO A 47 31.60 -32.35 31.35
C PRO A 47 32.69 -32.53 32.44
N PRO A 48 32.67 -33.66 33.17
CA PRO A 48 33.66 -33.93 34.22
C PRO A 48 35.09 -33.87 33.65
N ASN A 49 36.03 -33.31 34.43
CA ASN A 49 37.42 -33.00 34.04
C ASN A 49 37.60 -31.82 33.06
N TYR A 50 36.52 -31.10 32.73
CA TYR A 50 36.58 -29.86 31.97
C TYR A 50 36.12 -28.67 32.81
N ILE A 51 36.75 -27.52 32.62
CA ILE A 51 36.41 -26.25 33.29
C ILE A 51 36.03 -25.20 32.24
N CYS A 52 35.05 -24.35 32.55
CA CYS A 52 34.71 -23.22 31.69
C CYS A 52 35.90 -22.26 31.57
N LYS A 53 36.23 -21.86 30.34
CA LYS A 53 37.19 -20.79 30.09
C LYS A 53 36.59 -19.46 30.56
N GLY A 54 37.36 -18.66 31.30
CA GLY A 54 36.89 -17.37 31.83
C GLY A 54 36.68 -16.28 30.78
N TYR A 55 37.28 -16.42 29.60
CA TYR A 55 37.10 -15.49 28.48
C TYR A 55 36.66 -16.24 27.22
N TRP A 56 35.54 -15.80 26.66
CA TRP A 56 35.01 -16.24 25.39
C TRP A 56 34.51 -15.02 24.63
N GLU A 57 34.90 -14.91 23.36
CA GLU A 57 34.50 -13.80 22.48
C GLU A 57 32.98 -13.78 22.22
N GLY A 58 32.30 -14.91 22.42
CA GLY A 58 30.86 -15.06 22.25
C GLY A 58 30.49 -15.74 20.93
N PRO A 59 29.18 -16.01 20.72
CA PRO A 59 28.70 -16.62 19.48
C PRO A 59 28.93 -15.68 18.29
N ASN A 60 29.12 -16.25 17.09
CA ASN A 60 29.37 -15.50 15.85
C ASN A 60 30.51 -14.46 15.96
N TYR A 61 31.65 -14.85 16.54
CA TYR A 61 32.81 -13.95 16.75
C TYR A 61 32.48 -12.69 17.57
N GLY A 62 31.56 -12.82 18.54
CA GLY A 62 31.15 -11.72 19.43
C GLY A 62 30.17 -10.71 18.83
N ILE A 63 29.70 -10.95 17.60
CA ILE A 63 28.69 -10.10 16.95
C ILE A 63 27.33 -10.22 17.66
N THR A 64 26.93 -11.45 18.00
CA THR A 64 25.68 -11.71 18.73
C THR A 64 25.93 -11.60 20.24
N SER A 65 25.96 -10.36 20.73
CA SER A 65 26.26 -10.01 22.12
C SER A 65 25.29 -8.94 22.67
N PHE A 66 25.13 -8.92 23.99
CA PHE A 66 24.29 -7.96 24.72
C PHE A 66 25.11 -6.96 25.56
N ASP A 67 26.42 -6.91 25.37
CA ASP A 67 27.33 -6.08 26.19
C ASP A 67 27.28 -4.60 25.83
N ASN A 68 26.95 -4.28 24.57
CA ASN A 68 26.82 -2.92 24.06
C ASN A 68 25.45 -2.71 23.43
N ILE A 69 24.91 -1.49 23.54
CA ILE A 69 23.60 -1.14 22.99
C ILE A 69 23.53 -1.37 21.46
N GLY A 70 24.62 -1.12 20.73
CA GLY A 70 24.67 -1.33 19.28
C GLY A 70 24.54 -2.81 18.88
N TYR A 71 25.33 -3.69 19.49
CA TYR A 71 25.27 -5.14 19.24
C TYR A 71 23.96 -5.75 19.75
N ALA A 72 23.43 -5.25 20.87
CA ALA A 72 22.12 -5.66 21.38
C ALA A 72 21.00 -5.31 20.38
N MET A 73 20.99 -4.09 19.82
CA MET A 73 20.01 -3.71 18.79
C MET A 73 20.12 -4.56 17.53
N LEU A 74 21.33 -4.89 17.07
CA LEU A 74 21.55 -5.76 15.92
C LEU A 74 21.02 -7.17 16.19
N THR A 75 21.33 -7.72 17.36
CA THR A 75 20.87 -9.06 17.78
C THR A 75 19.35 -9.10 17.91
N VAL A 76 18.72 -8.05 18.46
CA VAL A 76 17.26 -7.94 18.55
C VAL A 76 16.63 -7.79 17.17
N PHE A 77 17.24 -7.02 16.27
CA PHE A 77 16.78 -6.92 14.88
C PHE A 77 16.80 -8.28 14.18
N GLN A 78 17.90 -9.03 14.31
CA GLN A 78 18.00 -10.39 13.78
C GLN A 78 16.90 -11.30 14.36
N CYS A 79 16.68 -11.26 15.68
CA CYS A 79 15.57 -11.98 16.31
C CYS A 79 14.21 -11.63 15.70
N ILE A 80 13.91 -10.34 15.52
CA ILE A 80 12.64 -9.88 14.95
C ILE A 80 12.43 -10.39 13.52
N THR A 81 13.51 -10.53 12.74
CA THR A 81 13.46 -11.09 11.37
C THR A 81 13.19 -12.59 11.31
N MET A 82 13.06 -13.28 12.45
CA MET A 82 12.83 -14.72 12.56
C MET A 82 13.94 -15.59 11.95
N GLU A 83 15.15 -15.03 11.82
CA GLU A 83 16.34 -15.73 11.32
C GLU A 83 17.31 -15.93 12.49
N GLY A 84 17.82 -17.15 12.69
CA GLY A 84 18.82 -17.46 13.74
C GLY A 84 18.37 -17.22 15.20
N TRP A 85 17.12 -16.81 15.45
CA TRP A 85 16.65 -16.39 16.78
C TRP A 85 16.65 -17.51 17.82
N THR A 86 16.39 -18.75 17.39
CA THR A 86 16.41 -19.92 18.28
C THR A 86 17.81 -20.22 18.78
N GLU A 87 18.83 -20.04 17.93
CA GLU A 87 20.24 -20.24 18.30
C GLU A 87 20.72 -19.20 19.31
N ILE A 88 20.28 -17.95 19.14
CA ILE A 88 20.53 -16.86 20.10
C ILE A 88 19.85 -17.15 21.43
N MET A 89 18.60 -17.61 21.41
CA MET A 89 17.86 -18.02 22.61
C MET A 89 18.58 -19.18 23.32
N TYR A 90 19.00 -20.21 22.59
CA TYR A 90 19.72 -21.34 23.19
C TYR A 90 21.08 -20.94 23.75
N SER A 91 21.81 -20.05 23.08
CA SER A 91 23.09 -19.54 23.59
C SER A 91 22.88 -18.73 24.89
N THR A 92 21.79 -17.97 24.98
CA THR A 92 21.42 -17.22 26.20
C THR A 92 20.95 -18.17 27.31
N ASN A 93 20.26 -19.25 26.95
CA ASN A 93 19.81 -20.29 27.86
C ASN A 93 21.00 -21.02 28.50
N ASP A 94 21.99 -21.36 27.69
CA ASP A 94 23.21 -22.02 28.13
C ASP A 94 24.04 -21.14 29.07
N ALA A 95 23.93 -19.79 28.96
CA ALA A 95 24.62 -18.83 29.83
C ALA A 95 23.86 -18.48 31.13
N PHE A 96 22.56 -18.18 31.05
CA PHE A 96 21.77 -17.64 32.17
C PHE A 96 20.70 -18.61 32.74
N GLY A 97 20.46 -19.74 32.07
CA GLY A 97 19.40 -20.70 32.40
C GLY A 97 18.06 -20.42 31.71
N ASP A 98 17.12 -21.36 31.86
CA ASP A 98 15.89 -21.43 31.06
C ASP A 98 14.72 -20.61 31.59
N ARG A 99 14.64 -20.45 32.92
CA ARG A 99 13.43 -19.99 33.63
C ARG A 99 12.88 -18.63 33.19
N PHE A 100 13.74 -17.68 32.82
CA PHE A 100 13.29 -16.32 32.45
C PHE A 100 13.55 -15.99 30.98
N ASN A 101 14.31 -16.84 30.29
CA ASN A 101 14.74 -16.56 28.94
C ASN A 101 13.55 -16.61 27.95
N TYR A 102 12.66 -17.59 28.11
CA TYR A 102 11.45 -17.68 27.28
C TYR A 102 10.49 -16.50 27.48
N LEU A 103 10.42 -15.94 28.69
CA LEU A 103 9.56 -14.77 28.98
C LEU A 103 10.05 -13.49 28.31
N TYR A 104 11.32 -13.42 27.92
CA TYR A 104 11.86 -12.31 27.16
C TYR A 104 11.72 -12.54 25.65
N PHE A 105 12.23 -13.67 25.15
CA PHE A 105 12.30 -13.93 23.71
C PHE A 105 10.91 -14.17 23.07
N VAL A 106 10.03 -14.95 23.70
CA VAL A 106 8.72 -15.28 23.10
C VAL A 106 7.85 -14.05 22.82
N PRO A 107 7.58 -13.15 23.79
CA PRO A 107 6.79 -11.95 23.50
C PRO A 107 7.52 -10.97 22.58
N LEU A 108 8.86 -10.87 22.64
CA LEU A 108 9.65 -10.04 21.74
C LEU A 108 9.47 -10.47 20.28
N ILE A 109 9.51 -11.78 20.00
CA ILE A 109 9.30 -12.32 18.65
C ILE A 109 7.85 -12.10 18.21
N ILE A 110 6.87 -12.43 19.05
CA ILE A 110 5.46 -12.29 18.68
C ILE A 110 5.12 -10.83 18.36
N LEU A 111 5.47 -9.90 19.26
CA LEU A 111 5.13 -8.49 19.09
C LEU A 111 6.01 -7.83 18.01
N GLY A 112 7.31 -8.10 18.02
CA GLY A 112 8.27 -7.51 17.09
C GLY A 112 8.04 -7.96 15.65
N SER A 113 7.91 -9.28 15.42
CA SER A 113 7.71 -9.81 14.07
C SER A 113 6.33 -9.46 13.53
N PHE A 114 5.27 -9.52 14.37
CA PHE A 114 3.94 -9.07 13.95
C PHE A 114 3.94 -7.59 13.55
N PHE A 115 4.59 -6.73 14.34
CA PHE A 115 4.73 -5.32 14.01
C PHE A 115 5.52 -5.09 12.73
N MET A 116 6.70 -5.70 12.57
CA MET A 116 7.54 -5.52 11.38
C MET A 116 6.85 -6.03 10.10
N LEU A 117 6.21 -7.20 10.14
CA LEU A 117 5.46 -7.72 9.00
C LEU A 117 4.30 -6.80 8.63
N ASN A 118 3.51 -6.35 9.61
CA ASN A 118 2.39 -5.44 9.34
C ASN A 118 2.84 -4.06 8.87
N LEU A 119 3.98 -3.56 9.34
CA LEU A 119 4.56 -2.32 8.86
C LEU A 119 4.95 -2.45 7.39
N VAL A 120 5.67 -3.51 7.02
CA VAL A 120 6.08 -3.76 5.63
C VAL A 120 4.85 -3.93 4.73
N LEU A 121 3.87 -4.73 5.15
CA LEU A 121 2.61 -4.89 4.42
C LEU A 121 1.84 -3.57 4.31
N GLY A 122 1.81 -2.76 5.37
CA GLY A 122 1.17 -1.45 5.38
C GLY A 122 1.81 -0.47 4.41
N VAL A 123 3.14 -0.41 4.37
CA VAL A 123 3.90 0.44 3.43
C VAL A 123 3.68 -0.03 1.99
N LEU A 124 3.78 -1.33 1.72
CA LEU A 124 3.55 -1.88 0.38
C LEU A 124 2.11 -1.65 -0.08
N SER A 125 1.14 -1.83 0.81
CA SER A 125 -0.27 -1.56 0.53
C SER A 125 -0.51 -0.08 0.24
N GLY A 126 0.09 0.83 1.01
CA GLY A 126 0.01 2.27 0.77
C GLY A 126 0.63 2.69 -0.56
N GLU A 127 1.81 2.16 -0.90
CA GLU A 127 2.47 2.41 -2.19
C GLU A 127 1.62 1.86 -3.36
N PHE A 128 1.05 0.66 -3.21
CA PHE A 128 0.16 0.08 -4.23
C PHE A 128 -1.16 0.83 -4.37
N ALA A 129 -1.73 1.33 -3.27
CA ALA A 129 -2.93 2.17 -3.32
C ALA A 129 -2.66 3.47 -4.07
N LYS A 130 -1.53 4.14 -3.77
CA LYS A 130 -1.11 5.36 -4.46
C LYS A 130 -0.87 5.12 -5.95
N GLU A 131 -0.24 4.01 -6.31
CA GLU A 131 0.00 3.67 -7.71
C GLU A 131 -1.30 3.30 -8.44
N ARG A 132 -2.19 2.54 -7.80
CA ARG A 132 -3.54 2.25 -8.31
C ARG A 132 -4.32 3.53 -8.58
N GLU A 133 -4.33 4.47 -7.64
CA GLU A 133 -5.03 5.75 -7.77
C GLU A 133 -4.52 6.54 -8.99
N ARG A 134 -3.20 6.59 -9.20
CA ARG A 134 -2.59 7.26 -10.37
C ARG A 134 -3.02 6.59 -11.68
N VAL A 135 -3.02 5.26 -11.71
CA VAL A 135 -3.42 4.48 -12.88
C VAL A 135 -4.90 4.74 -13.21
N GLU A 136 -5.76 4.78 -12.20
CA GLU A 136 -7.19 5.04 -12.36
C GLU A 136 -7.46 6.47 -12.85
N LYS A 137 -6.82 7.48 -12.25
CA LYS A 137 -6.93 8.88 -12.71
C LYS A 137 -6.50 9.05 -14.18
N ARG A 138 -5.40 8.40 -14.59
CA ARG A 138 -4.94 8.43 -16.00
C ARG A 138 -5.95 7.77 -16.94
N ARG A 139 -6.50 6.61 -16.55
CA ARG A 139 -7.52 5.89 -17.33
C ARG A 139 -8.78 6.72 -17.49
N ALA A 140 -9.25 7.35 -16.41
CA ALA A 140 -10.42 8.24 -16.43
C ALA A 140 -10.19 9.43 -17.36
N PHE A 141 -9.03 10.09 -17.27
CA PHE A 141 -8.68 11.22 -18.14
C PHE A 141 -8.64 10.83 -19.62
N LEU A 142 -8.02 9.69 -19.96
CA LEU A 142 -7.97 9.20 -21.34
C LEU A 142 -9.36 8.85 -21.88
N LYS A 143 -10.23 8.25 -21.05
CA LYS A 143 -11.60 7.94 -21.42
C LYS A 143 -12.41 9.21 -21.70
N LEU A 144 -12.27 10.23 -20.84
CA LEU A 144 -12.93 11.52 -21.01
C LEU A 144 -12.48 12.23 -22.30
N ARG A 145 -11.17 12.23 -22.58
CA ARG A 145 -10.62 12.81 -23.81
C ARG A 145 -11.18 12.16 -25.08
N ARG A 146 -11.31 10.82 -25.08
CA ARG A 146 -11.91 10.09 -26.20
C ARG A 146 -13.38 10.46 -26.39
N GLN A 147 -14.16 10.55 -25.30
CA GLN A 147 -15.56 10.98 -25.37
C GLN A 147 -15.71 12.39 -25.92
N GLN A 148 -14.93 13.35 -25.44
CA GLN A 148 -14.95 14.73 -25.95
C GLN A 148 -14.58 14.81 -27.43
N GLN A 149 -13.64 13.98 -27.88
CA GLN A 149 -13.27 13.94 -29.30
C GLN A 149 -14.44 13.40 -30.14
N THR A 150 -15.06 12.30 -29.73
CA THR A 150 -16.23 11.73 -30.41
C THR A 150 -17.41 12.70 -30.43
N GLU A 151 -17.64 13.46 -29.34
CA GLU A 151 -18.68 14.49 -29.30
C GLU A 151 -18.41 15.65 -30.27
N LYS A 152 -17.15 16.09 -30.38
CA LYS A 152 -16.76 17.14 -31.34
C LYS A 152 -16.91 16.67 -32.78
N GLU A 153 -16.44 15.46 -33.07
CA GLU A 153 -16.59 14.83 -34.39
C GLU A 153 -18.07 14.67 -34.74
N PHE A 154 -18.89 14.19 -33.81
CA PHE A 154 -20.33 14.06 -33.97
C PHE A 154 -21.02 15.42 -34.19
N SER A 155 -20.66 16.45 -33.41
CA SER A 155 -21.17 17.81 -33.61
C SER A 155 -20.84 18.34 -35.01
N GLY A 156 -19.62 18.11 -35.48
CA GLY A 156 -19.21 18.49 -36.83
C GLY A 156 -20.04 17.77 -37.90
N TYR A 157 -20.22 16.45 -37.80
CA TYR A 157 -21.07 15.70 -38.73
C TYR A 157 -22.51 16.21 -38.75
N MET A 158 -23.06 16.58 -37.59
CA MET A 158 -24.41 17.13 -37.50
C MET A 158 -24.55 18.46 -38.24
N ASP A 159 -23.56 19.35 -38.14
CA ASP A 159 -23.58 20.65 -38.83
C ASP A 159 -23.53 20.47 -40.35
N TRP A 160 -22.72 19.53 -40.85
CA TRP A 160 -22.68 19.18 -42.28
C TRP A 160 -24.03 18.64 -42.77
N ILE A 161 -24.67 17.74 -42.00
CA ILE A 161 -26.00 17.21 -42.33
C ILE A 161 -27.03 18.33 -42.38
N GLN A 162 -27.05 19.22 -41.39
CA GLN A 162 -27.99 20.34 -41.36
C GLN A 162 -27.81 21.26 -42.57
N LYS A 163 -26.56 21.53 -42.96
CA LYS A 163 -26.27 22.39 -44.11
C LYS A 163 -26.71 21.75 -45.43
N ALA A 164 -26.53 20.43 -45.58
CA ALA A 164 -27.04 19.69 -46.72
C ALA A 164 -28.59 19.72 -46.78
N GLU A 165 -29.26 19.53 -45.63
CA GLU A 165 -30.71 19.62 -45.52
C GLU A 165 -31.25 21.00 -45.93
N GLU A 166 -30.57 22.08 -45.50
CA GLU A 166 -30.93 23.46 -45.87
C GLU A 166 -30.80 23.73 -47.37
N VAL A 167 -29.78 23.20 -48.03
CA VAL A 167 -29.61 23.31 -49.49
C VAL A 167 -30.72 22.55 -50.23
N ILE A 168 -31.02 21.30 -49.82
CA ILE A 168 -32.11 20.50 -50.40
C ILE A 168 -33.46 21.23 -50.29
N LEU A 169 -33.73 21.88 -49.15
CA LEU A 169 -34.95 22.64 -48.94
C LEU A 169 -35.01 23.92 -49.79
N ALA A 170 -33.87 24.52 -50.13
CA ALA A 170 -33.78 25.71 -50.97
C ALA A 170 -33.87 25.40 -52.48
N GLU A 171 -33.55 24.17 -52.89
CA GLU A 171 -33.63 23.72 -54.28
C GLU A 171 -35.09 23.63 -54.76
N ASP A 172 -35.42 24.32 -55.87
CA ASP A 172 -36.79 24.45 -56.41
C ASP A 172 -37.38 23.17 -57.00
N THR A 173 -36.58 22.12 -57.15
CA THR A 173 -37.01 20.81 -57.69
C THR A 173 -37.60 19.88 -56.62
N THR A 174 -37.54 20.26 -55.34
CA THR A 174 -38.09 19.43 -54.25
C THR A 174 -39.60 19.59 -54.11
N THR A 175 -40.34 18.48 -54.18
CA THR A 175 -41.80 18.45 -54.02
C THR A 175 -42.21 18.90 -52.61
N ALA A 176 -43.35 19.59 -52.50
CA ALA A 176 -43.83 20.15 -51.23
C ALA A 176 -43.98 19.10 -50.12
N ASP A 177 -44.36 17.87 -50.49
CA ASP A 177 -44.46 16.74 -49.56
C ASP A 177 -43.10 16.32 -48.99
N GLU A 178 -42.04 16.34 -49.80
CA GLU A 178 -40.68 15.98 -49.40
C GLU A 178 -40.12 17.02 -48.41
N ARG A 179 -40.31 18.31 -48.71
CA ARG A 179 -39.95 19.42 -47.81
C ARG A 179 -40.67 19.31 -46.46
N MET A 180 -41.96 18.97 -46.48
CA MET A 180 -42.76 18.82 -45.26
C MET A 180 -42.29 17.62 -44.41
N ARG A 181 -41.87 16.51 -45.03
CA ARG A 181 -41.29 15.35 -44.33
C ARG A 181 -39.99 15.72 -43.62
N ILE A 182 -39.07 16.39 -44.31
CA ILE A 182 -37.79 16.86 -43.78
C ILE A 182 -38.00 17.79 -42.57
N ILE A 183 -38.84 18.83 -42.71
CA ILE A 183 -39.15 19.76 -41.62
C ILE A 183 -39.81 19.05 -40.42
N SER A 184 -40.71 18.09 -40.69
CA SER A 184 -41.36 17.30 -39.64
C SER A 184 -40.37 16.40 -38.89
N ALA A 185 -39.35 15.87 -39.57
CA ALA A 185 -38.28 15.06 -38.98
C ALA A 185 -37.37 15.94 -38.11
N ARG A 186 -36.99 17.13 -38.58
CA ARG A 186 -36.22 18.13 -37.79
C ARG A 186 -36.91 18.49 -36.48
N ARG A 187 -38.23 18.76 -36.52
CA ARG A 187 -39.04 19.02 -35.30
C ARG A 187 -39.05 17.83 -34.34
N ARG A 188 -39.08 16.60 -34.85
CA ARG A 188 -39.05 15.38 -34.02
C ARG A 188 -37.67 15.19 -33.38
N ALA A 189 -36.59 15.33 -34.15
CA ALA A 189 -35.22 15.23 -33.67
C ALA A 189 -34.90 16.29 -32.59
N ALA A 190 -35.33 17.55 -32.79
CA ALA A 190 -35.16 18.62 -31.81
C ALA A 190 -35.91 18.34 -30.49
N LYS A 191 -37.13 17.80 -30.56
CA LYS A 191 -37.89 17.38 -29.36
C LYS A 191 -37.23 16.22 -28.62
N GLN A 192 -36.63 15.27 -29.34
CA GLN A 192 -35.90 14.14 -28.75
C GLN A 192 -34.61 14.59 -28.06
N ARG A 193 -33.85 15.51 -28.67
CA ARG A 193 -32.65 16.12 -28.06
C ARG A 193 -32.96 16.83 -26.75
N LEU A 194 -34.02 17.66 -26.73
CA LEU A 194 -34.45 18.35 -25.50
C LEU A 194 -34.80 17.37 -24.37
N LYS A 195 -35.46 16.25 -24.71
CA LYS A 195 -35.78 15.18 -23.75
C LYS A 195 -34.54 14.47 -23.24
N GLN A 196 -33.54 14.19 -24.08
CA GLN A 196 -32.28 13.57 -23.66
C GLN A 196 -31.48 14.49 -22.73
N THR A 197 -31.24 15.74 -23.12
CA THR A 197 -30.54 16.71 -22.26
C THR A 197 -31.22 16.94 -20.91
N GLY A 198 -32.57 16.86 -20.86
CA GLY A 198 -33.32 16.93 -19.60
C GLY A 198 -33.22 15.67 -18.75
N LYS A 199 -33.04 14.49 -19.38
CA LYS A 199 -32.85 13.21 -18.69
C LYS A 199 -31.43 13.06 -18.14
N ASP A 200 -30.42 13.49 -18.89
CA ASP A 200 -29.02 13.45 -18.46
C ASP A 200 -28.75 14.41 -17.29
N ALA A 201 -29.44 15.57 -17.26
CA ALA A 201 -29.44 16.48 -16.13
C ALA A 201 -30.15 15.92 -14.88
N SER A 202 -31.14 15.03 -15.08
CA SER A 202 -31.89 14.38 -13.99
C SER A 202 -31.20 13.11 -13.47
N PHE A 203 -30.47 12.39 -14.33
CA PHE A 203 -29.71 11.18 -14.00
C PHE A 203 -28.41 11.49 -13.24
N ASN A 204 -27.81 12.67 -13.46
CA ASN A 204 -26.62 13.12 -12.73
C ASN A 204 -26.88 13.40 -11.23
N ASP A 205 -28.14 13.59 -10.81
CA ASP A 205 -28.51 13.82 -9.40
C ASP A 205 -28.61 12.50 -8.60
N SER A 206 -28.78 11.37 -9.31
CA SER A 206 -28.87 10.02 -8.71
C SER A 206 -27.54 9.24 -8.68
N ASN A 207 -26.46 9.78 -9.23
CA ASN A 207 -25.09 9.20 -9.17
C ASN A 207 -24.20 9.98 -8.18
N PHE A 208 -24.77 10.37 -7.04
CA PHE A 208 -24.10 11.19 -6.03
C PHE A 208 -22.94 10.47 -5.29
N GLU A 209 -22.72 9.17 -5.48
CA GLU A 209 -21.59 8.48 -4.82
C GLU A 209 -20.29 8.41 -5.65
N ASP A 210 -20.31 8.67 -6.96
CA ASP A 210 -19.10 8.57 -7.81
C ASP A 210 -18.48 9.93 -8.19
N SER A 211 -19.10 11.05 -7.77
CA SER A 211 -18.67 12.41 -8.14
C SER A 211 -17.90 13.15 -7.03
N VAL A 212 -17.75 12.56 -5.85
CA VAL A 212 -17.19 13.24 -4.66
C VAL A 212 -15.69 13.54 -4.79
N LEU A 213 -14.96 12.89 -5.70
CA LEU A 213 -13.53 13.17 -5.93
C LEU A 213 -13.24 14.38 -6.84
N PHE A 214 -14.27 15.03 -7.41
CA PHE A 214 -14.09 16.19 -8.31
C PHE A 214 -14.43 17.55 -7.69
N ALA A 215 -14.94 17.59 -6.45
CA ALA A 215 -15.32 18.85 -5.80
C ALA A 215 -14.18 19.50 -4.99
N GLU A 216 -13.10 18.79 -4.68
CA GLU A 216 -12.10 19.25 -3.70
C GLU A 216 -10.93 20.04 -4.32
N SER A 217 -11.18 20.87 -5.34
CA SER A 217 -10.13 21.75 -5.89
C SER A 217 -10.58 23.11 -6.40
N LYS A 218 -11.81 23.56 -6.13
CA LYS A 218 -12.21 24.96 -6.45
C LYS A 218 -12.09 25.88 -5.24
N SER A 219 -10.86 26.11 -4.83
CA SER A 219 -10.45 27.41 -4.27
C SER A 219 -10.18 28.35 -5.45
N HIS A 220 -10.74 29.57 -5.38
CA HIS A 220 -10.58 30.71 -6.28
C HIS A 220 -11.18 30.61 -7.70
N SER A 221 -12.30 31.30 -7.93
CA SER A 221 -12.32 32.49 -8.81
C SER A 221 -13.74 33.04 -9.01
N SER A 222 -13.82 34.37 -8.92
CA SER A 222 -14.99 35.24 -8.89
C SER A 222 -15.70 35.35 -10.25
N TYR A 223 -16.73 34.52 -10.48
CA TYR A 223 -17.65 34.67 -11.64
C TYR A 223 -19.13 34.41 -11.31
N GLY A 224 -19.49 34.29 -10.02
CA GLY A 224 -20.86 34.00 -9.57
C GLY A 224 -21.80 35.20 -9.49
N ASP A 225 -21.28 36.43 -9.38
CA ASP A 225 -22.11 37.59 -9.02
C ASP A 225 -22.73 38.35 -10.20
N LEU A 226 -22.27 38.10 -11.44
CA LEU A 226 -22.80 38.81 -12.62
C LEU A 226 -24.09 38.18 -13.19
N LEU A 227 -24.33 36.89 -12.94
CA LEU A 227 -25.51 36.19 -13.47
C LEU A 227 -26.74 36.32 -12.57
N LYS A 228 -26.56 36.56 -11.26
CA LYS A 228 -27.67 36.77 -10.32
C LYS A 228 -28.36 38.13 -10.54
N ARG A 229 -27.59 39.17 -10.89
CA ARG A 229 -28.09 40.53 -11.11
C ARG A 229 -28.89 40.74 -12.42
N ARG A 230 -28.84 39.79 -13.36
CA ARG A 230 -29.60 39.87 -14.63
C ARG A 230 -30.98 39.23 -14.54
N LYS A 231 -31.21 38.33 -13.58
CA LYS A 231 -32.47 37.59 -13.41
C LYS A 231 -33.57 38.38 -12.68
N GLU A 232 -33.20 39.38 -11.88
CA GLU A 232 -34.15 40.20 -11.13
C GLU A 232 -34.81 41.31 -11.98
N ARG A 233 -34.19 41.74 -13.09
CA ARG A 233 -34.69 42.86 -13.91
C ARG A 233 -35.84 42.50 -14.86
N CYS A 234 -36.06 41.22 -15.14
CA CYS A 234 -37.07 40.78 -16.13
C CYS A 234 -38.41 40.32 -15.54
N GLN A 235 -38.56 40.25 -14.21
CA GLN A 235 -39.85 39.89 -13.59
C GLN A 235 -40.83 41.08 -13.45
N GLY A 236 -40.33 42.32 -13.52
CA GLY A 236 -41.18 43.53 -13.43
C GLY A 236 -41.96 43.87 -14.70
N CYS A 237 -41.52 43.39 -15.87
CA CYS A 237 -42.11 43.78 -17.15
C CYS A 237 -43.41 43.04 -17.50
N TRP A 238 -43.65 41.86 -16.91
CA TRP A 238 -44.82 41.02 -17.24
C TRP A 238 -46.05 41.25 -16.33
N ARG A 239 -45.95 42.12 -15.31
CA ARG A 239 -47.04 42.35 -14.34
C ARG A 239 -47.82 43.66 -14.50
N ARG A 240 -47.60 44.44 -15.57
CA ARG A 240 -48.27 45.75 -15.77
C ARG A 240 -49.15 45.90 -17.02
N GLU A 241 -49.38 44.82 -17.78
CA GLU A 241 -50.15 44.88 -19.04
C GLU A 241 -51.46 44.05 -18.99
N LYS A 242 -52.16 44.05 -17.85
CA LYS A 242 -53.56 43.55 -17.75
C LYS A 242 -54.43 44.35 -16.78
N ARG A 243 -54.17 45.65 -16.59
CA ARG A 243 -55.04 46.53 -15.78
C ARG A 243 -55.57 47.79 -16.49
N ILE A 244 -55.26 48.02 -17.77
CA ILE A 244 -55.90 49.11 -18.52
C ILE A 244 -56.15 48.63 -19.96
N ARG A 245 -57.23 47.87 -20.15
CA ARG A 245 -58.26 48.08 -21.17
C ARG A 245 -59.44 47.17 -20.89
#